data_AF-A0A7X7P6V7-F1
#
_entry.id   AF-A0A7X7P6V7-F1
#
_cell.length_a   1.000
_cell.length_b   1.000
_cell.length_c   1.000
_cell.angle_alpha   90.00
_cell.angle_beta   90.00
_cell.angle_gamma   90.00
#
_symmetry.space_group_name_H-M   'P 1'
#
loop_
_entity.id
_entity.type
_entity.pdbx_description
1 polymer ?
#
loop_
_entity_poly.entity_id
_entity_poly.type
_entity_poly.pdbx_seq_one_letter_code
_entity_poly.pdbx_strand_id
1 'polypeptide(L)'
;MSIIQYKSDYTTRNRAFNCRMRNRYYEEVYYAFRALEPILSELETTDKKEIWHSQMSLQIQKYETIIVTCLEYAQASIFYGKTEKMSSFSTDKRWGILQEEIFLVYFLQELLSTVRYIASRLDTDHVLQELDISMQLKIIHPQITGFISNLQKNLDALNKATVKEFLDLASHLKERFQIGNAVFGTLQELQHFY
;
A
#
# COMPACT_ATOMS: atom_id res chain seq x y z
N MET A 1 9.07 13.91 -44.06
CA MET A 1 8.96 12.60 -43.37
C MET A 1 9.76 12.69 -42.08
N SER A 2 9.10 13.02 -40.97
CA SER A 2 9.72 13.07 -39.64
C SER A 2 9.79 11.66 -39.06
N ILE A 3 11.00 11.14 -38.90
CA ILE A 3 11.24 9.93 -38.10
C ILE A 3 11.09 10.36 -36.64
N ILE A 4 9.89 10.16 -36.10
CA ILE A 4 9.67 10.22 -34.65
C ILE A 4 10.36 8.98 -34.09
N GLN A 5 11.58 9.16 -33.57
CA GLN A 5 12.27 8.14 -32.79
C GLN A 5 11.44 7.83 -31.54
N TYR A 6 10.77 6.68 -31.55
CA TYR A 6 10.22 6.03 -30.35
C TYR A 6 11.38 5.72 -29.39
N LYS A 7 11.65 6.64 -28.46
CA LYS A 7 12.62 6.47 -27.36
C LYS A 7 12.04 5.72 -26.16
N SER A 8 10.82 5.16 -26.26
CA SER A 8 10.06 4.60 -25.13
C SER A 8 10.31 3.12 -24.80
N ASP A 9 11.04 2.37 -25.63
CA ASP A 9 11.03 0.89 -25.55
C ASP A 9 12.34 0.25 -25.05
N TYR A 10 13.42 1.02 -24.89
CA TYR A 10 14.71 0.45 -24.49
C TYR A 10 14.86 0.27 -22.97
N THR A 11 14.15 1.05 -22.15
CA THR A 11 14.24 1.01 -20.69
C THR A 11 13.42 -0.13 -20.09
N THR A 12 12.22 -0.40 -20.61
CA THR A 12 11.33 -1.50 -20.16
C THR A 12 11.87 -2.89 -20.49
N ARG A 13 12.75 -3.02 -21.49
CA ARG A 13 13.36 -4.30 -21.90
C ARG A 13 14.70 -4.62 -21.22
N ASN A 14 15.26 -3.68 -20.45
CA ASN A 14 16.56 -3.89 -19.78
C ASN A 14 16.36 -4.43 -18.36
N ARG A 15 16.51 -5.74 -18.19
CA ARG A 15 16.37 -6.42 -16.89
C ARG A 15 17.28 -5.83 -15.82
N ALA A 16 18.55 -5.59 -16.10
CA ALA A 16 19.49 -5.05 -15.12
C ALA A 16 19.07 -3.64 -14.64
N PHE A 17 18.57 -2.80 -15.56
CA PHE A 17 17.98 -1.51 -15.20
C PHE A 17 16.73 -1.70 -14.33
N ASN A 18 15.81 -2.57 -14.72
CA ASN A 18 14.58 -2.84 -13.95
C ASN A 18 14.88 -3.38 -12.55
N CYS A 19 15.85 -4.29 -12.39
CA CYS A 19 16.28 -4.78 -11.07
C CYS A 19 16.85 -3.64 -10.21
N ARG A 20 17.67 -2.74 -10.79
CA ARG A 20 18.20 -1.57 -10.05
C ARG A 20 17.09 -0.62 -9.62
N MET A 21 16.17 -0.30 -10.52
CA MET A 21 15.04 0.57 -10.21
C MET A 21 14.11 -0.07 -9.18
N ARG A 22 13.79 -1.36 -9.33
CA ARG A 22 13.05 -2.13 -8.33
C ARG A 22 13.70 -2.04 -6.96
N ASN A 23 15.02 -2.26 -6.86
CA ASN A 23 15.72 -2.23 -5.57
C ASN A 23 15.67 -0.84 -4.93
N ARG A 24 15.91 0.21 -5.73
CA ARG A 24 15.75 1.60 -5.26
C ARG A 24 14.33 1.87 -4.76
N TYR A 25 13.32 1.55 -5.56
CA TYR A 25 11.93 1.82 -5.17
C TYR A 25 11.47 0.95 -4.00
N TYR A 26 12.04 -0.24 -3.81
CA TYR A 26 11.78 -1.06 -2.64
C TYR A 26 12.28 -0.39 -1.35
N GLU A 27 13.45 0.26 -1.39
CA GLU A 27 13.91 1.08 -0.27
C GLU A 27 12.95 2.26 -0.02
N GLU A 28 12.47 2.92 -1.08
CA GLU A 28 11.47 3.99 -0.95
C GLU A 28 10.14 3.47 -0.36
N VAL A 29 9.69 2.26 -0.74
CA VAL A 29 8.53 1.56 -0.14
C VAL A 29 8.77 1.37 1.37
N TYR A 30 9.95 0.89 1.76
CA TYR A 30 10.29 0.70 3.17
C TYR A 30 10.28 2.02 3.97
N TYR A 31 10.89 3.08 3.43
CA TYR A 31 10.88 4.39 4.11
C TYR A 31 9.48 5.00 4.20
N ALA A 32 8.66 4.84 3.17
CA ALA A 32 7.27 5.30 3.19
C ALA A 32 6.44 4.54 4.25
N PHE A 33 6.64 3.23 4.40
CA PHE A 33 6.04 2.47 5.49
C PHE A 33 6.48 2.96 6.87
N ARG A 34 7.78 3.23 7.06
CA ARG A 34 8.31 3.79 8.31
C ARG A 34 7.74 5.17 8.63
N ALA A 35 7.37 5.96 7.63
CA ALA A 35 6.72 7.25 7.81
C ALA A 35 5.24 7.12 8.20
N LEU A 36 4.58 6.01 7.87
CA LEU A 36 3.19 5.72 8.26
C LEU A 36 3.08 5.23 9.72
N GLU A 37 4.07 4.48 10.21
CA GLU A 37 4.09 3.91 11.57
C GLU A 37 3.80 4.93 12.70
N PRO A 38 4.41 6.13 12.75
CA PRO A 38 4.10 7.11 13.79
C PRO A 38 2.68 7.65 13.69
N ILE A 39 2.17 7.88 12.47
CA ILE A 39 0.81 8.41 12.25
C ILE A 39 -0.22 7.37 12.70
N LEU A 40 -0.01 6.10 12.39
CA LEU A 40 -0.87 5.00 12.86
C LEU A 40 -0.89 4.91 14.39
N SER A 41 0.24 5.16 15.04
CA SER A 41 0.36 5.14 16.50
C SER A 41 -0.34 6.32 17.17
N GLU A 42 -0.42 7.48 16.49
CA GLU A 42 -1.12 8.66 17.00
C GLU A 42 -2.65 8.51 17.03
N LEU A 43 -3.21 7.55 16.27
CA LEU A 43 -4.67 7.32 16.16
C LEU A 43 -5.33 7.07 17.52
N GLU A 44 -4.65 6.38 18.44
CA GLU A 44 -5.20 6.08 19.78
C GLU A 44 -5.28 7.33 20.68
N THR A 45 -4.43 8.32 20.42
CA THR A 45 -4.19 9.46 21.33
C THR A 45 -4.67 10.80 20.79
N THR A 46 -5.06 10.88 19.51
CA THR A 46 -5.39 12.16 18.88
C THR A 46 -6.84 12.57 19.10
N ASP A 47 -7.02 13.74 19.74
CA ASP A 47 -8.33 14.40 19.84
C ASP A 47 -8.73 15.07 18.50
N LYS A 48 -7.79 15.21 17.55
CA LYS A 48 -7.98 15.92 16.28
C LYS A 48 -8.03 14.95 15.10
N LYS A 49 -9.09 14.13 15.06
CA LYS A 49 -9.30 13.07 14.05
C LYS A 49 -9.26 13.57 12.60
N GLU A 50 -9.78 14.77 12.31
CA GLU A 50 -9.76 15.34 10.96
C GLU A 50 -8.34 15.62 10.45
N ILE A 51 -7.47 16.14 11.33
CA ILE A 51 -6.07 16.41 10.99
C ILE A 51 -5.34 15.09 10.75
N TRP A 52 -5.57 14.12 11.63
CA TRP A 52 -5.02 12.78 11.49
C TRP A 52 -5.45 12.13 10.18
N HIS A 53 -6.74 12.18 9.84
CA HIS A 53 -7.28 11.61 8.60
C HIS A 53 -6.65 12.25 7.36
N SER A 54 -6.54 13.58 7.35
CA SER A 54 -5.90 14.32 6.25
C SER A 54 -4.42 13.92 6.08
N GLN A 55 -3.69 13.79 7.17
CA GLN A 55 -2.29 13.37 7.16
C GLN A 55 -2.15 11.91 6.70
N MET A 56 -2.97 11.02 7.23
CA MET A 56 -2.96 9.59 6.88
C MET A 56 -3.30 9.39 5.40
N SER A 57 -4.34 10.06 4.90
CA SER A 57 -4.76 9.97 3.50
C SER A 57 -3.65 10.42 2.54
N LEU A 58 -2.98 11.54 2.85
CA LEU A 58 -1.85 12.03 2.05
C LEU A 58 -0.68 11.02 2.02
N GLN A 59 -0.36 10.41 3.17
CA GLN A 59 0.74 9.47 3.25
C GLN A 59 0.42 8.14 2.58
N ILE A 60 -0.81 7.64 2.71
CA ILE A 60 -1.27 6.46 1.99
C ILE A 60 -1.21 6.66 0.48
N GLN A 61 -1.64 7.82 -0.03
CA GLN A 61 -1.60 8.08 -1.47
C GLN A 61 -0.16 8.08 -2.02
N LYS A 62 0.77 8.71 -1.29
CA LYS A 62 2.21 8.67 -1.62
C LYS A 62 2.73 7.23 -1.59
N TYR A 63 2.35 6.49 -0.55
CA TYR A 63 2.80 5.13 -0.36
C TYR A 63 2.28 4.20 -1.46
N GLU A 64 1.00 4.29 -1.83
CA GLU A 64 0.41 3.57 -2.95
C GLU A 64 1.18 3.83 -4.25
N THR A 65 1.46 5.10 -4.55
CA THR A 65 2.19 5.50 -5.77
C THR A 65 3.56 4.83 -5.84
N ILE A 66 4.30 4.85 -4.72
CA ILE A 66 5.64 4.25 -4.64
C ILE A 66 5.57 2.72 -4.80
N ILE A 67 4.58 2.05 -4.19
CA ILE A 67 4.39 0.61 -4.35
C ILE A 67 4.08 0.26 -5.81
N VAL A 68 3.19 1.02 -6.47
CA VAL A 68 2.86 0.81 -7.89
C VAL A 68 4.10 0.89 -8.75
N THR A 69 4.91 1.95 -8.58
CA THR A 69 6.17 2.08 -9.33
C THR A 69 7.14 0.94 -9.04
N CYS A 70 7.30 0.54 -7.76
CA CYS A 70 8.14 -0.60 -7.40
C CYS A 70 7.65 -1.90 -8.06
N LEU A 71 6.34 -2.14 -8.05
CA LEU A 71 5.71 -3.32 -8.64
C LEU A 71 5.89 -3.36 -10.16
N GLU A 72 5.74 -2.23 -10.85
CA GLU A 72 5.97 -2.12 -12.29
C GLU A 72 7.40 -2.55 -12.65
N TYR A 73 8.41 -2.03 -11.95
CA TYR A 73 9.80 -2.44 -12.18
C TYR A 73 10.08 -3.89 -11.76
N ALA A 74 9.45 -4.38 -10.69
CA ALA A 74 9.55 -5.77 -10.28
C ALA A 74 9.00 -6.71 -11.36
N GLN A 75 7.80 -6.43 -11.87
CA GLN A 75 7.19 -7.20 -12.97
C GLN A 75 8.00 -7.08 -14.26
N ALA A 76 8.47 -5.89 -14.62
CA ALA A 76 9.29 -5.68 -15.81
C ALA A 76 10.65 -6.40 -15.73
N SER A 77 11.20 -6.60 -14.53
CA SER A 77 12.44 -7.37 -14.33
C SER A 77 12.27 -8.88 -14.59
N ILE A 78 11.04 -9.38 -14.49
CA ILE A 78 10.69 -10.80 -14.66
C ILE A 78 10.12 -11.05 -16.06
N PHE A 79 9.11 -10.28 -16.44
CA PHE A 79 8.31 -10.55 -17.64
C PHE A 79 8.71 -9.70 -18.85
N TYR A 80 9.75 -8.87 -18.75
CA TYR A 80 10.23 -8.01 -19.84
C TYR A 80 9.12 -7.14 -20.47
N GLY A 81 8.11 -6.74 -19.68
CA GLY A 81 6.96 -5.97 -20.15
C GLY A 81 5.90 -6.76 -20.93
N LYS A 82 5.97 -8.11 -20.97
CA LYS A 82 4.90 -8.96 -21.51
C LYS A 82 4.02 -9.48 -20.38
N THR A 83 2.72 -9.37 -20.49
CA THR A 83 1.74 -9.79 -19.47
C THR A 83 1.51 -11.31 -19.38
N GLU A 84 2.31 -12.15 -20.04
CA GLU A 84 1.93 -13.55 -20.29
C GLU A 84 2.89 -14.60 -19.71
N LYS A 85 2.27 -15.48 -18.90
CA LYS A 85 2.60 -16.86 -18.52
C LYS A 85 4.09 -17.19 -18.33
N MET A 86 4.45 -17.43 -17.06
CA MET A 86 5.73 -18.03 -16.66
C MET A 86 6.04 -19.28 -17.48
N SER A 87 6.94 -19.17 -18.44
CA SER A 87 7.64 -20.32 -18.99
C SER A 87 8.62 -20.81 -17.92
N SER A 88 8.29 -21.96 -17.32
CA SER A 88 9.15 -22.88 -16.55
C SER A 88 10.41 -22.29 -15.90
N PHE A 89 10.42 -22.35 -14.57
CA PHE A 89 11.57 -22.12 -13.69
C PHE A 89 12.83 -22.80 -14.24
N SER A 90 13.78 -22.01 -14.71
CA SER A 90 15.10 -22.49 -15.12
C SER A 90 16.04 -22.36 -13.92
N THR A 91 16.27 -23.47 -13.22
CA THR A 91 17.31 -23.60 -12.18
C THR A 91 18.74 -23.44 -12.73
N ASP A 92 18.89 -23.28 -14.06
CA ASP A 92 20.15 -23.57 -14.76
C ASP A 92 20.68 -22.43 -15.66
N LYS A 93 20.22 -21.19 -15.50
CA LYS A 93 20.79 -20.05 -16.23
C LYS A 93 21.37 -19.01 -15.29
N ARG A 94 22.63 -18.66 -15.53
CA ARG A 94 23.37 -17.47 -15.05
C ARG A 94 22.59 -16.12 -15.17
N TRP A 95 21.43 -16.13 -15.83
CA TRP A 95 20.55 -15.00 -16.16
C TRP A 95 19.06 -15.32 -15.94
N GLY A 96 18.74 -16.36 -15.15
CA GLY A 96 17.37 -16.81 -14.89
C GLY A 96 16.61 -15.91 -13.90
N ILE A 97 15.28 -15.97 -13.95
CA ILE A 97 14.39 -15.36 -12.95
C ILE A 97 14.54 -16.14 -11.64
N LEU A 98 14.83 -15.46 -10.55
CA LEU A 98 14.91 -16.09 -9.23
C LEU A 98 13.51 -16.27 -8.63
N GLN A 99 13.31 -17.31 -7.83
CA GLN A 99 12.03 -17.54 -7.15
C GLN A 99 11.70 -16.38 -6.21
N GLU A 100 12.70 -15.81 -5.57
CA GLU A 100 12.61 -14.66 -4.68
C GLU A 100 12.12 -13.40 -5.42
N GLU A 101 12.41 -13.24 -6.72
CA GLU A 101 11.90 -12.12 -7.52
C GLU A 101 10.39 -12.25 -7.71
N ILE A 102 9.92 -13.47 -7.94
CA ILE A 102 8.50 -13.79 -8.07
C ILE A 102 7.79 -13.57 -6.74
N PHE A 103 8.37 -14.06 -5.63
CA PHE A 103 7.84 -13.81 -4.29
C PHE A 103 7.75 -12.32 -3.98
N LEU A 104 8.76 -11.53 -4.37
CA LEU A 104 8.75 -10.08 -4.20
C LEU A 104 7.60 -9.42 -4.98
N VAL A 105 7.31 -9.88 -6.21
CA VAL A 105 6.14 -9.38 -6.96
C VAL A 105 4.84 -9.67 -6.24
N TYR A 106 4.62 -10.90 -5.76
CA TYR A 106 3.41 -11.25 -5.01
C TYR A 106 3.31 -10.45 -3.70
N PHE A 107 4.42 -10.29 -2.98
CA PHE A 107 4.47 -9.45 -1.80
C PHE A 107 4.03 -8.00 -2.10
N LEU A 108 4.56 -7.39 -3.16
CA LEU A 108 4.20 -6.03 -3.57
C LEU A 108 2.72 -5.92 -4.01
N GLN A 109 2.18 -6.96 -4.66
CA GLN A 109 0.75 -7.02 -5.01
C GLN A 109 -0.15 -7.08 -3.77
N GLU A 110 0.17 -7.92 -2.81
CA GLU A 110 -0.57 -8.02 -1.54
C GLU A 110 -0.45 -6.74 -0.71
N LEU A 111 0.73 -6.12 -0.71
CA LEU A 111 0.96 -4.85 -0.05
C LEU A 111 0.11 -3.74 -0.68
N LEU A 112 0.08 -3.65 -2.01
CA LEU A 112 -0.75 -2.69 -2.74
C LEU A 112 -2.24 -2.88 -2.47
N SER A 113 -2.72 -4.14 -2.48
CA SER A 113 -4.11 -4.45 -2.16
C SER A 113 -4.48 -4.02 -0.74
N THR A 114 -3.58 -4.24 0.22
CA THR A 114 -3.78 -3.83 1.62
C THR A 114 -3.83 -2.31 1.75
N VAL A 115 -2.93 -1.59 1.09
CA VAL A 115 -2.90 -0.12 1.12
C VAL A 115 -4.16 0.48 0.50
N ARG A 116 -4.63 -0.06 -0.62
CA ARG A 116 -5.89 0.36 -1.25
C ARG A 116 -7.11 0.08 -0.37
N TYR A 117 -7.11 -1.05 0.33
CA TYR A 117 -8.15 -1.35 1.31
C TYR A 117 -8.17 -0.30 2.42
N ILE A 118 -7.01 0.03 3.01
CA ILE A 118 -6.91 1.06 4.05
C ILE A 118 -7.39 2.42 3.51
N ALA A 119 -7.00 2.80 2.29
CA ALA A 119 -7.46 4.03 1.65
C ALA A 119 -9.00 4.09 1.57
N SER A 120 -9.62 3.06 1.00
CA SER A 120 -11.08 2.97 0.89
C SER A 120 -11.78 2.97 2.27
N ARG A 121 -11.13 2.37 3.27
CA ARG A 121 -11.65 2.33 4.63
C ARG A 121 -11.61 3.70 5.30
N LEU A 122 -10.55 4.48 5.08
CA LEU A 122 -10.45 5.87 5.54
C LEU A 122 -11.51 6.76 4.90
N ASP A 123 -11.76 6.62 3.60
CA ASP A 123 -12.82 7.35 2.92
C ASP A 123 -14.19 7.02 3.52
N THR A 124 -14.43 5.73 3.77
CA THR A 124 -15.67 5.27 4.41
C THR A 124 -15.83 5.84 5.81
N ASP A 125 -14.76 5.83 6.62
CA ASP A 125 -14.79 6.38 7.98
C ASP A 125 -15.07 7.89 7.96
N HIS A 126 -14.48 8.63 7.03
CA HIS A 126 -14.73 10.06 6.87
C HIS A 126 -16.20 10.37 6.57
N VAL A 127 -16.81 9.65 5.63
CA VAL A 127 -18.23 9.79 5.29
C VAL A 127 -19.12 9.47 6.50
N LEU A 128 -18.77 8.46 7.31
CA LEU A 128 -19.50 8.13 8.52
C LEU A 128 -19.39 9.22 9.59
N GLN A 129 -18.23 9.85 9.73
CA GLN A 129 -18.03 10.99 10.64
C GLN A 129 -18.86 12.21 10.21
N GLU A 130 -18.90 12.54 8.91
CA GLU A 130 -19.76 13.62 8.38
C GLU A 130 -21.25 13.34 8.66
N LEU A 131 -21.67 12.08 8.49
CA LEU A 131 -23.02 11.63 8.82
C LEU A 131 -23.35 11.83 10.29
N ASP A 132 -22.45 11.44 11.21
CA ASP A 132 -22.66 11.62 12.65
C ASP A 132 -22.81 13.11 13.02
N ILE A 133 -21.93 13.97 12.51
CA ILE A 133 -22.01 15.43 12.71
C ILE A 133 -23.37 15.96 12.21
N SER A 134 -23.80 15.53 11.01
CA SER A 134 -25.08 15.94 10.44
C SER A 134 -26.30 15.50 11.28
N MET A 135 -26.20 14.36 11.95
CA MET A 135 -27.24 13.83 12.84
C MET A 135 -27.26 14.57 14.16
N GLN A 136 -26.11 14.88 14.75
CA GLN A 136 -26.00 15.71 15.97
C GLN A 136 -26.69 17.07 15.80
N LEU A 137 -26.52 17.72 14.64
CA LEU A 137 -27.17 19.00 14.34
C LEU A 137 -28.71 18.91 14.26
N LYS A 138 -29.28 17.73 13.98
CA LYS A 138 -30.74 17.52 13.86
C LYS A 138 -31.43 17.18 15.19
N ILE A 139 -30.68 16.86 16.25
CA ILE A 139 -31.21 16.51 17.59
C ILE A 139 -31.79 17.73 18.33
N ILE A 140 -31.60 18.95 17.81
CA ILE A 140 -32.20 20.19 18.33
C ILE A 140 -33.75 20.13 18.31
N HIS A 141 -34.37 19.16 17.63
CA HIS A 141 -35.81 18.91 17.67
C HIS A 141 -36.21 17.71 18.56
N PRO A 142 -37.02 17.92 19.63
CA PRO A 142 -37.26 16.91 20.68
C PRO A 142 -38.02 15.64 20.24
N GLN A 143 -38.62 15.62 19.05
CA GLN A 143 -39.58 14.58 18.65
C GLN A 143 -38.95 13.34 17.98
N ILE A 144 -37.63 13.31 17.72
CA ILE A 144 -36.93 12.23 16.98
C ILE A 144 -35.76 11.64 17.78
N THR A 145 -35.79 11.72 19.11
CA THR A 145 -34.62 11.43 19.97
C THR A 145 -34.29 9.94 20.10
N GLY A 146 -35.28 9.04 20.07
CA GLY A 146 -35.06 7.60 20.27
C GLY A 146 -34.38 6.88 19.10
N PHE A 147 -34.78 7.17 17.87
CA PHE A 147 -34.18 6.57 16.67
C PHE A 147 -32.78 7.13 16.39
N ILE A 148 -32.62 8.45 16.48
CA ILE A 148 -31.33 9.11 16.25
C ILE A 148 -30.29 8.69 17.29
N SER A 149 -30.66 8.58 18.57
CA SER A 149 -29.72 8.13 19.62
C SER A 149 -29.25 6.68 19.44
N ASN A 150 -30.10 5.79 18.93
CA ASN A 150 -29.69 4.42 18.59
C ASN A 150 -28.73 4.39 17.39
N LEU A 151 -28.96 5.21 16.36
CA LEU A 151 -28.03 5.35 15.25
C LEU A 151 -26.66 5.86 15.71
N GLN A 152 -26.63 6.86 16.59
CA GLN A 152 -25.38 7.39 17.16
C GLN A 152 -24.61 6.33 17.96
N LYS A 153 -25.30 5.55 18.81
CA LYS A 153 -24.67 4.44 19.52
C LYS A 153 -24.02 3.42 18.58
N ASN A 154 -24.70 3.10 17.47
CA ASN A 154 -24.16 2.18 16.47
C ASN A 154 -22.96 2.79 15.72
N LEU A 155 -22.99 4.08 15.42
CA LEU A 155 -21.88 4.81 14.80
C LEU A 155 -20.66 4.88 15.72
N ASP A 156 -20.86 5.16 17.02
CA ASP A 156 -19.79 5.14 18.01
C ASP A 156 -19.16 3.75 18.16
N ALA A 157 -19.98 2.70 18.14
CA ALA A 157 -19.49 1.33 18.17
C ALA A 157 -18.68 0.99 16.90
N LEU A 158 -19.15 1.43 15.73
CA LEU A 158 -18.43 1.28 14.45
C LEU A 158 -17.09 2.03 14.49
N ASN A 159 -17.07 3.29 14.92
CA ASN A 159 -15.84 4.09 15.01
C ASN A 159 -14.78 3.44 15.90
N LYS A 160 -15.19 2.86 17.05
CA LYS A 160 -14.27 2.11 17.93
C LYS A 160 -13.74 0.84 17.27
N ALA A 161 -14.58 0.12 16.55
CA ALA A 161 -14.16 -1.05 15.78
C ALA A 161 -13.18 -0.67 14.66
N THR A 162 -13.39 0.47 13.98
CA THR A 162 -12.51 0.99 12.93
C THR A 162 -11.09 1.26 13.45
N VAL A 163 -10.96 1.87 14.63
CA VAL A 163 -9.63 2.15 15.22
C VAL A 163 -8.85 0.85 15.45
N LYS A 164 -9.51 -0.15 16.03
CA LYS A 164 -8.90 -1.47 16.25
C LYS A 164 -8.51 -2.13 14.93
N GLU A 165 -9.39 -2.08 13.93
CA GLU A 165 -9.13 -2.62 12.58
C GLU A 165 -7.86 -2.01 11.96
N PHE A 166 -7.69 -0.68 12.03
CA PHE A 166 -6.50 -0.02 11.50
C PHE A 166 -5.22 -0.42 12.23
N LEU A 167 -5.28 -0.60 13.55
CA LEU A 167 -4.13 -1.06 14.34
C LEU A 167 -3.75 -2.51 14.00
N ASP A 168 -4.75 -3.38 13.85
CA ASP A 168 -4.54 -4.77 13.44
C ASP A 168 -3.89 -4.81 12.03
N LEU A 169 -4.37 -3.99 11.10
CA LEU A 169 -3.77 -3.85 9.76
C LEU A 169 -2.34 -3.32 9.81
N ALA A 170 -2.05 -2.35 10.67
CA ALA A 170 -0.71 -1.83 10.87
C ALA A 170 0.26 -2.91 11.38
N SER A 171 -0.19 -3.71 12.34
CA SER A 171 0.57 -4.85 12.86
C SER A 171 0.86 -5.88 11.76
N HIS A 172 -0.16 -6.25 10.98
CA HIS A 172 0.01 -7.17 9.86
C HIS A 172 0.95 -6.63 8.77
N LEU A 173 0.89 -5.33 8.47
CA LEU A 173 1.83 -4.71 7.53
C LEU A 173 3.27 -4.83 8.05
N LYS A 174 3.50 -4.59 9.34
CA LYS A 174 4.82 -4.70 9.97
C LYS A 174 5.39 -6.11 9.88
N GLU A 175 4.59 -7.13 10.21
CA GLU A 175 4.99 -8.53 10.09
C GLU A 175 5.33 -8.89 8.64
N ARG A 176 4.48 -8.47 7.69
CA ARG A 176 4.73 -8.68 6.26
C ARG A 176 6.02 -8.00 5.78
N PHE A 177 6.33 -6.81 6.29
CA PHE A 177 7.59 -6.12 5.96
C PHE A 177 8.82 -6.86 6.46
N GLN A 178 8.75 -7.56 7.59
CA GLN A 178 9.88 -8.38 8.05
C GLN A 178 10.19 -9.50 7.04
N ILE A 179 9.14 -10.16 6.55
CA ILE A 179 9.25 -11.19 5.50
C ILE A 179 9.78 -10.57 4.20
N GLY A 180 9.17 -9.46 3.76
CA GLY A 180 9.58 -8.75 2.56
C GLY A 180 11.05 -8.33 2.60
N ASN A 181 11.51 -7.78 3.72
CA ASN A 181 12.90 -7.35 3.89
C ASN A 181 13.87 -8.54 3.88
N ALA A 182 13.49 -9.69 4.43
CA ALA A 182 14.31 -10.90 4.35
C ALA A 182 14.44 -11.41 2.89
N VAL A 183 13.32 -11.43 2.16
CA VAL A 183 13.31 -11.78 0.72
C VAL A 183 14.16 -10.79 -0.09
N PHE A 184 14.01 -9.49 0.18
CA PHE A 184 14.77 -8.45 -0.49
C PHE A 184 16.27 -8.51 -0.19
N GLY A 185 16.65 -8.77 1.06
CA GLY A 185 18.06 -8.97 1.45
C GLY A 185 18.67 -10.18 0.73
N THR A 186 17.95 -11.30 0.69
CA THR A 186 18.37 -12.49 -0.06
C THR A 186 18.54 -12.17 -1.55
N LEU A 187 17.61 -11.40 -2.14
CA LEU A 187 17.71 -10.95 -3.52
C LEU A 187 18.93 -10.07 -3.77
N GLN A 188 19.22 -9.11 -2.88
CA GLN A 188 20.39 -8.25 -3.01
C GLN A 188 21.68 -9.07 -2.93
N GLU A 189 21.80 -9.98 -1.96
CA GLU A 189 22.95 -10.87 -1.82
C GLU A 189 23.16 -11.68 -3.10
N LEU A 190 22.12 -12.39 -3.56
CA LEU A 190 22.19 -13.19 -4.78
C LEU A 190 22.59 -12.31 -5.98
N GLN A 191 22.02 -11.12 -6.12
CA GLN A 191 22.35 -10.18 -7.21
C GLN A 191 23.76 -9.58 -7.13
N HIS A 192 24.38 -9.49 -5.94
CA HIS A 192 25.75 -9.02 -5.76
C HIS A 192 26.80 -10.11 -6.03
N PHE A 193 26.42 -11.39 -6.02
CA PHE A 193 27.26 -12.50 -6.47
C PHE A 193 27.23 -12.71 -8.01
N TYR A 194 26.41 -11.95 -8.75
CA TYR A 194 26.30 -11.97 -10.21
C TYR A 194 26.84 -10.69 -10.86
#